data_AF-A1BF77-F1
#
_entry.id   AF-A1BF77-F1
#
_cell.length_a   1.000
_cell.length_b   1.000
_cell.length_c   1.000
_cell.angle_alpha   90.00
_cell.angle_beta   90.00
_cell.angle_gamma   90.00
#
_symmetry.space_group_name_H-M   'P 1'
#
loop_
_entity.id
_entity.type
_entity.pdbx_description
1 polymer ?
#
loop_
_entity_poly.entity_id
_entity_poly.type
_entity_poly.pdbx_seq_one_letter_code
_entity_poly.pdbx_strand_id
1 'polypeptide(L)'
;MSELQKSLAWTNMPVPDVLGKLPSDQQEELILWAKNVVALKTDGFEELYHAIGMIVKYIPHFVVVPLMTEHIKPQIAAGVCRKMSIEQATVYANELPIDYFSEVALHLESELLARVLEKMKRNPAETYIRRELRDRLASMLSIAAHLDDRMLKTVAAMVTLPETDEDFVDSPHKPVIEKIRTIQEKSHRK
;
A
#
# COMPACT_ATOMS: atom_id res chain seq x y z
N MET A 1 9.81 4.92 19.81
CA MET A 1 10.26 3.86 18.87
C MET A 1 11.77 3.94 18.76
N SER A 2 12.46 2.83 19.06
CA SER A 2 13.92 2.72 18.89
C SER A 2 14.31 2.82 17.41
N GLU A 3 15.51 3.32 17.10
CA GLU A 3 16.05 3.41 15.74
C GLU A 3 16.20 2.03 15.07
N LEU A 4 16.39 0.99 15.89
CA LEU A 4 16.32 -0.42 15.52
C LEU A 4 14.93 -0.81 14.99
N GLN A 5 13.87 -0.39 15.68
CA GLN A 5 12.48 -0.66 15.26
C GLN A 5 12.13 0.08 13.97
N LYS A 6 12.63 1.32 13.78
CA LYS A 6 12.43 2.09 12.55
C LYS A 6 13.17 1.50 11.34
N SER A 7 14.39 1.02 11.55
CA SER A 7 15.23 0.46 10.47
C SER A 7 14.80 -0.94 10.03
N LEU A 8 14.17 -1.72 10.93
CA LEU A 8 13.71 -3.09 10.64
C LEU A 8 12.29 -3.16 10.07
N ALA A 9 11.55 -2.04 10.06
CA ALA A 9 10.27 -1.91 9.35
C ALA A 9 10.39 -2.26 7.85
N TRP A 10 11.61 -2.24 7.29
CA TRP A 10 11.87 -2.63 5.89
C TRP A 10 11.78 -4.13 5.63
N THR A 11 11.84 -4.95 6.68
CA THR A 11 11.87 -6.42 6.55
C THR A 11 10.51 -7.07 6.71
N ASN A 12 9.51 -6.38 7.27
CA ASN A 12 8.24 -6.96 7.73
C ASN A 12 8.42 -8.24 8.58
N MET A 13 9.60 -8.42 9.20
CA MET A 13 9.91 -9.57 10.04
C MET A 13 10.06 -9.12 11.50
N PRO A 14 9.60 -9.92 12.47
CA PRO A 14 9.82 -9.63 13.88
C PRO A 14 11.31 -9.68 14.20
N VAL A 15 11.76 -8.68 14.97
CA VAL A 15 13.15 -8.61 15.42
C VAL A 15 13.37 -9.72 16.45
N PRO A 16 14.37 -10.60 16.26
CA PRO A 16 14.72 -11.56 17.29
C PRO A 16 15.08 -10.85 18.61
N ASP A 17 14.50 -11.28 19.72
CA ASP A 17 14.68 -10.65 21.04
C ASP A 17 16.14 -10.49 21.45
N VAL A 18 17.02 -11.38 20.96
CA VAL A 18 18.46 -11.33 21.19
C VAL A 18 19.09 -10.03 20.68
N LEU A 19 18.59 -9.46 19.58
CA LEU A 19 19.14 -8.22 19.00
C LEU A 19 18.77 -6.99 19.83
N GLY A 20 17.61 -7.01 20.49
CA GLY A 20 17.19 -5.93 21.40
C GLY A 20 17.99 -5.87 22.71
N LYS A 21 18.75 -6.92 23.03
CA LYS A 21 19.62 -7.00 24.21
C LYS A 21 21.04 -6.48 23.95
N LEU A 22 21.38 -6.18 22.69
CA LEU A 22 22.69 -5.64 22.33
C LEU A 22 22.85 -4.20 22.85
N PRO A 23 24.06 -3.77 23.22
CA PRO A 23 24.39 -2.37 23.45
C PRO A 23 24.06 -1.47 22.24
N SER A 24 23.72 -0.20 22.48
CA SER A 24 23.23 0.71 21.43
C SER A 24 24.21 0.90 20.27
N ASP A 25 25.50 1.00 20.54
CA ASP A 25 26.59 1.06 19.55
C ASP A 25 26.63 -0.19 18.66
N GLN A 26 26.46 -1.38 19.24
CA GLN A 26 26.39 -2.64 18.49
C GLN A 26 25.09 -2.76 17.68
N GLN A 27 23.99 -2.22 18.18
CA GLN A 27 22.74 -2.13 17.42
C GLN A 27 22.90 -1.24 16.19
N GLU A 28 23.55 -0.07 16.33
CA GLU A 28 23.83 0.84 15.23
C GLU A 28 24.73 0.19 14.16
N GLU A 29 25.81 -0.48 14.56
CA GLU A 29 26.67 -1.22 13.64
C GLU A 29 25.93 -2.34 12.90
N LEU A 30 25.08 -3.09 13.60
CA LEU A 30 24.27 -4.14 13.01
C LEU A 30 23.26 -3.58 11.99
N ILE A 31 22.60 -2.47 12.33
CA ILE A 31 21.68 -1.77 11.42
C ILE A 31 22.42 -1.32 10.17
N LEU A 32 23.62 -0.73 10.34
CA LEU A 32 24.43 -0.27 9.21
C LEU A 32 24.86 -1.45 8.33
N TRP A 33 25.32 -2.55 8.92
CA TRP A 33 25.66 -3.78 8.20
C TRP A 33 24.44 -4.33 7.44
N ALA A 34 23.28 -4.42 8.08
CA ALA A 34 22.05 -4.90 7.45
C ALA A 34 21.63 -4.01 6.28
N LYS A 35 21.70 -2.68 6.43
CA LYS A 35 21.45 -1.72 5.34
C LYS A 35 22.40 -1.94 4.18
N ASN A 36 23.69 -2.15 4.45
CA ASN A 36 24.70 -2.42 3.42
C ASN A 36 24.47 -3.76 2.71
N VAL A 37 24.10 -4.82 3.44
CA VAL A 37 23.76 -6.12 2.84
C VAL A 37 22.54 -5.99 1.94
N VAL A 38 21.48 -5.32 2.40
CA VAL A 38 20.29 -5.08 1.58
C VAL A 38 20.67 -4.28 0.34
N ALA A 39 21.35 -3.14 0.49
CA ALA A 39 21.77 -2.30 -0.62
C ALA A 39 22.60 -3.08 -1.65
N LEU A 40 23.55 -3.91 -1.20
CA LEU A 40 24.35 -4.75 -2.09
C LEU A 40 23.51 -5.82 -2.81
N LYS A 41 22.51 -6.41 -2.14
CA LYS A 41 21.65 -7.44 -2.73
C LYS A 41 20.56 -6.88 -3.65
N THR A 42 20.21 -5.62 -3.48
CA THR A 42 19.19 -4.93 -4.29
C THR A 42 19.79 -3.92 -5.26
N ASP A 43 21.10 -3.91 -5.42
CA ASP A 43 21.78 -3.03 -6.38
C ASP A 43 21.26 -3.30 -7.80
N GLY A 44 20.97 -2.24 -8.54
CA GLY A 44 20.38 -2.30 -9.88
C GLY A 44 18.87 -2.60 -9.95
N PHE A 45 18.18 -2.86 -8.83
CA PHE A 45 16.74 -3.14 -8.87
C PHE A 45 15.92 -1.93 -9.29
N GLU A 46 16.30 -0.74 -8.84
CA GLU A 46 15.59 0.50 -9.17
C GLU A 46 15.68 0.82 -10.68
N GLU A 47 16.86 0.61 -11.27
CA GLU A 47 17.11 0.71 -12.71
C GLU A 47 16.34 -0.36 -13.48
N LEU A 48 16.31 -1.60 -12.98
CA LEU A 48 15.53 -2.68 -13.57
C LEU A 48 14.03 -2.37 -13.56
N TYR A 49 13.48 -1.91 -12.43
CA TYR A 49 12.07 -1.52 -12.33
C TYR A 49 11.74 -0.37 -13.29
N HIS A 50 12.64 0.60 -13.40
CA HIS A 50 12.49 1.69 -14.35
C HIS A 50 12.49 1.19 -15.80
N ALA A 51 13.43 0.32 -16.16
CA ALA A 51 13.51 -0.27 -17.49
C ALA A 51 12.24 -1.08 -17.83
N ILE A 52 11.77 -1.93 -16.91
CA ILE A 52 10.51 -2.66 -17.09
C ILE A 52 9.36 -1.68 -17.29
N GLY A 53 9.25 -0.65 -16.45
CA GLY A 53 8.22 0.39 -16.56
C GLY A 53 8.23 1.14 -17.89
N MET A 54 9.38 1.26 -18.56
CA MET A 54 9.49 1.79 -19.91
C MET A 54 9.10 0.77 -20.99
N ILE A 55 9.56 -0.48 -20.86
CA ILE A 55 9.34 -1.53 -21.87
C ILE A 55 7.87 -1.91 -21.97
N VAL A 56 7.19 -2.08 -20.84
CA VAL A 56 5.78 -2.51 -20.79
C VAL A 56 4.83 -1.50 -21.43
N LYS A 57 5.26 -0.27 -21.70
CA LYS A 57 4.48 0.73 -22.46
C LYS A 57 4.22 0.30 -23.90
N TYR A 58 5.08 -0.56 -24.45
CA TYR A 58 5.04 -1.00 -25.83
C TYR A 58 4.45 -2.39 -26.00
N ILE A 59 4.16 -3.10 -24.89
CA ILE A 59 3.60 -4.45 -24.91
C ILE A 59 2.10 -4.35 -24.65
N PRO A 60 1.24 -4.98 -25.46
CA PRO A 60 -0.20 -4.98 -25.22
C PRO A 60 -0.57 -5.56 -23.85
N HIS A 61 -1.50 -4.93 -23.13
CA HIS A 61 -1.80 -5.34 -21.74
C HIS A 61 -2.33 -6.77 -21.61
N PHE A 62 -3.08 -7.27 -22.60
CA PHE A 62 -3.56 -8.66 -22.60
C PHE A 62 -2.41 -9.70 -22.61
N VAL A 63 -1.19 -9.29 -22.97
CA VAL A 63 0.04 -10.10 -22.85
C VAL A 63 0.71 -9.87 -21.50
N VAL A 64 0.81 -8.60 -21.07
CA VAL A 64 1.52 -8.24 -19.83
C VAL A 64 0.79 -8.76 -18.60
N VAL A 65 -0.54 -8.63 -18.53
CA VAL A 65 -1.34 -8.97 -17.35
C VAL A 65 -1.17 -10.45 -16.95
N PRO A 66 -1.37 -11.45 -17.85
CA PRO A 66 -1.12 -12.85 -17.51
C PRO A 66 0.32 -13.12 -17.06
N LEU A 67 1.31 -12.57 -17.78
CA LEU A 67 2.73 -12.73 -17.42
C LEU A 67 3.03 -12.16 -16.03
N MET A 68 2.46 -11.00 -15.69
CA MET A 68 2.61 -10.41 -14.36
C MET A 68 2.02 -11.34 -13.31
N THR A 69 0.77 -11.79 -13.50
CA THR A 69 0.06 -12.59 -12.50
C THR A 69 0.65 -13.99 -12.30
N GLU A 70 1.26 -14.57 -13.34
CA GLU A 70 1.79 -15.94 -13.30
C GLU A 70 3.27 -16.02 -12.92
N HIS A 71 4.05 -14.97 -13.21
CA HIS A 71 5.52 -15.05 -13.14
C HIS A 71 6.17 -13.95 -12.33
N ILE A 72 5.46 -12.87 -12.00
CA ILE A 72 6.02 -11.74 -11.28
C ILE A 72 5.47 -11.72 -9.86
N LYS A 73 6.37 -11.64 -8.88
CA LYS A 73 5.96 -11.48 -7.48
C LYS A 73 5.31 -10.11 -7.26
N PRO A 74 4.26 -10.00 -6.42
CA PRO A 74 3.59 -8.72 -6.15
C PRO A 74 4.53 -7.58 -5.74
N GLN A 75 5.54 -7.85 -4.91
CA GLN A 75 6.55 -6.87 -4.51
C GLN A 75 7.36 -6.30 -5.69
N ILE A 76 7.68 -7.12 -6.70
CA ILE A 76 8.38 -6.68 -7.90
C ILE A 76 7.47 -5.81 -8.76
N ALA A 77 6.20 -6.22 -8.94
CA ALA A 77 5.21 -5.42 -9.65
C ALA A 77 4.97 -4.07 -8.95
N ALA A 78 4.98 -4.02 -7.63
CA ALA A 78 4.91 -2.77 -6.88
C ALA A 78 6.14 -1.88 -7.13
N GLY A 79 7.35 -2.46 -7.14
CA GLY A 79 8.58 -1.75 -7.50
C GLY A 79 8.50 -1.09 -8.88
N VAL A 80 8.00 -1.83 -9.88
CA VAL A 80 7.75 -1.31 -11.22
C VAL A 80 6.67 -0.21 -11.21
N CYS A 81 5.57 -0.42 -10.48
CA CYS A 81 4.47 0.54 -10.37
C CYS A 81 4.95 1.90 -9.83
N ARG A 82 5.89 1.94 -8.88
CA ARG A 82 6.49 3.19 -8.40
C ARG A 82 7.27 3.97 -9.47
N LYS A 83 7.72 3.29 -10.53
CA LYS A 83 8.44 3.90 -11.66
C LYS A 83 7.54 4.28 -12.83
N MET A 84 6.26 3.91 -12.77
CA MET A 84 5.26 4.26 -13.77
C MET A 84 4.63 5.62 -13.47
N SER A 85 4.07 6.27 -14.49
CA SER A 85 3.15 7.39 -14.24
C SER A 85 1.85 6.86 -13.64
N ILE A 86 1.10 7.74 -12.96
CA ILE A 86 -0.19 7.36 -12.34
C ILE A 86 -1.15 6.82 -13.40
N GLU A 87 -1.17 7.39 -14.60
CA GLU A 87 -2.02 6.96 -15.71
C GLU A 87 -1.68 5.52 -16.11
N GLN A 88 -0.40 5.18 -16.18
CA GLN A 88 0.05 3.84 -16.55
C GLN A 88 -0.27 2.82 -15.47
N ALA A 89 0.05 3.13 -14.22
CA ALA A 89 -0.28 2.30 -13.08
C ALA A 89 -1.80 2.03 -12.99
N THR A 90 -2.61 3.07 -13.26
CA THR A 90 -4.08 2.97 -13.27
C THR A 90 -4.60 2.02 -14.34
N VAL A 91 -4.00 2.02 -15.53
CA VAL A 91 -4.41 1.13 -16.60
C VAL A 91 -4.21 -0.33 -16.20
N TYR A 92 -3.03 -0.67 -15.66
CA TYR A 92 -2.77 -2.01 -15.14
C TYR A 92 -3.68 -2.36 -13.96
N ALA A 93 -3.85 -1.45 -13.00
CA ALA A 93 -4.71 -1.68 -11.82
C ALA A 93 -6.17 -1.99 -12.20
N ASN A 94 -6.67 -1.45 -13.32
CA ASN A 94 -8.03 -1.74 -13.81
C ASN A 94 -8.18 -3.14 -14.44
N GLU A 95 -7.09 -3.75 -14.88
CA GLU A 95 -7.11 -5.02 -15.62
C GLU A 95 -6.58 -6.20 -14.80
N LEU A 96 -5.80 -5.93 -13.75
CA LEU A 96 -5.28 -6.96 -12.86
C LEU A 96 -6.40 -7.67 -12.08
N PRO A 97 -6.30 -8.99 -11.88
CA PRO A 97 -7.15 -9.72 -10.96
C PRO A 97 -7.07 -9.12 -9.55
N ILE A 98 -8.22 -9.04 -8.87
CA ILE A 98 -8.28 -8.35 -7.59
C ILE A 98 -7.41 -8.99 -6.50
N ASP A 99 -7.24 -10.32 -6.52
CA ASP A 99 -6.35 -11.02 -5.59
C ASP A 99 -4.90 -10.56 -5.77
N TYR A 100 -4.43 -10.51 -7.00
CA TYR A 100 -3.08 -10.09 -7.30
C TYR A 100 -2.87 -8.60 -7.02
N PHE A 101 -3.82 -7.74 -7.41
CA PHE A 101 -3.72 -6.30 -7.15
C PHE A 101 -3.71 -5.98 -5.64
N SER A 102 -4.51 -6.69 -4.84
CA SER A 102 -4.50 -6.56 -3.37
C SER A 102 -3.13 -6.89 -2.76
N GLU A 103 -2.45 -7.92 -3.27
CA GLU A 103 -1.09 -8.25 -2.82
C GLU A 103 -0.05 -7.23 -3.31
N VAL A 104 -0.19 -6.67 -4.52
CA VAL A 104 0.68 -5.60 -5.01
C VAL A 104 0.53 -4.35 -4.15
N ALA A 105 -0.71 -4.00 -3.81
CA ALA A 105 -1.05 -2.82 -3.04
C ALA A 105 -0.41 -2.78 -1.64
N LEU A 106 -0.17 -3.94 -1.01
CA LEU A 106 0.55 -4.05 0.26
C LEU A 106 1.97 -3.47 0.22
N HIS A 107 2.57 -3.46 -0.97
CA HIS A 107 3.92 -2.98 -1.17
C HIS A 107 3.95 -1.56 -1.73
N LEU A 108 2.82 -0.87 -1.86
CA LEU A 108 2.76 0.51 -2.35
C LEU A 108 2.57 1.51 -1.20
N GLU A 109 3.09 2.72 -1.38
CA GLU A 109 2.80 3.81 -0.46
C GLU A 109 1.30 4.17 -0.53
N SER A 110 0.69 4.41 0.64
CA SER A 110 -0.75 4.75 0.75
C SER A 110 -1.15 5.92 -0.16
N GLU A 111 -0.30 6.94 -0.27
CA GLU A 111 -0.52 8.10 -1.14
C GLU A 111 -0.52 7.74 -2.63
N LEU A 112 0.44 6.94 -3.08
CA LEU A 112 0.52 6.50 -4.48
C LEU A 112 -0.72 5.69 -4.84
N LEU A 113 -1.11 4.76 -3.96
CA LEU A 113 -2.26 3.91 -4.16
C LEU A 113 -3.58 4.69 -4.16
N ALA A 114 -3.72 5.70 -3.29
CA ALA A 114 -4.87 6.60 -3.30
C ALA A 114 -5.02 7.31 -4.66
N ARG A 115 -3.92 7.86 -5.19
CA ARG A 115 -3.90 8.53 -6.51
C ARG A 115 -4.24 7.58 -7.66
N VAL A 116 -3.85 6.31 -7.57
CA VAL A 116 -4.22 5.27 -8.54
C VAL A 116 -5.72 4.97 -8.43
N LEU A 117 -6.24 4.75 -7.23
CA LEU A 117 -7.65 4.44 -6.98
C LEU A 117 -8.60 5.54 -7.49
N GLU A 118 -8.22 6.81 -7.32
CA GLU A 118 -9.01 7.96 -7.79
C GLU A 118 -9.22 7.95 -9.32
N LYS A 119 -8.22 7.47 -10.07
CA LYS A 119 -8.24 7.38 -11.52
C LYS A 119 -8.76 6.04 -12.05
N MET A 120 -8.87 5.02 -11.19
CA MET A 120 -9.41 3.72 -11.57
C MET A 120 -10.88 3.84 -12.01
N LYS A 121 -11.30 2.88 -12.83
CA LYS A 121 -12.71 2.68 -13.18
C LYS A 121 -13.46 2.34 -11.89
N ARG A 122 -14.71 2.79 -11.83
CA ARG A 122 -15.57 2.66 -10.65
C ARG A 122 -15.64 1.22 -10.12
N ASN A 123 -15.97 0.25 -10.97
CA ASN A 123 -16.20 -1.13 -10.52
C ASN A 123 -14.93 -1.78 -9.94
N PRO A 124 -13.75 -1.74 -10.61
CA PRO A 124 -12.50 -2.23 -10.00
C PRO A 124 -12.15 -1.54 -8.68
N ALA A 125 -12.24 -0.21 -8.62
CA ALA A 125 -11.91 0.56 -7.41
C ALA A 125 -12.83 0.19 -6.23
N GLU A 126 -14.14 0.12 -6.46
CA GLU A 126 -15.12 -0.27 -5.45
C GLU A 126 -14.92 -1.73 -4.99
N THR A 127 -14.56 -2.62 -5.92
CA THR A 127 -14.27 -4.03 -5.60
C THR A 127 -13.05 -4.15 -4.70
N TYR A 128 -12.00 -3.38 -5.00
CA TYR A 128 -10.80 -3.29 -4.17
C TYR A 128 -11.10 -2.75 -2.78
N ILE A 129 -11.77 -1.58 -2.70
CA ILE A 129 -12.13 -0.95 -1.43
C ILE A 129 -12.92 -1.92 -0.55
N ARG A 130 -13.95 -2.57 -1.11
CA ARG A 130 -14.78 -3.53 -0.36
C ARG A 130 -13.95 -4.69 0.21
N ARG A 131 -13.03 -5.23 -0.57
CA ARG A 131 -12.16 -6.32 -0.14
C ARG A 131 -11.22 -5.86 0.98
N GLU A 132 -10.52 -4.75 0.80
CA GLU A 132 -9.57 -4.25 1.79
C GLU A 132 -10.26 -3.83 3.09
N LEU A 133 -11.48 -3.28 3.03
CA LEU A 133 -12.26 -2.99 4.24
C LEU A 133 -12.57 -4.26 5.04
N ARG A 134 -12.83 -5.38 4.37
CA ARG A 134 -13.12 -6.67 5.01
C ARG A 134 -11.86 -7.33 5.55
N ASP A 135 -10.79 -7.35 4.76
CA ASP A 135 -9.62 -8.18 5.04
C ASP A 135 -8.54 -7.41 5.80
N ARG A 136 -8.44 -6.09 5.62
CA ARG A 136 -7.33 -5.24 6.08
C ARG A 136 -7.75 -3.79 6.36
N LEU A 137 -8.73 -3.60 7.25
CA LEU A 137 -9.30 -2.28 7.57
C LEU A 137 -8.25 -1.18 7.81
N ALA A 138 -7.22 -1.44 8.61
CA ALA A 138 -6.17 -0.45 8.91
C ALA A 138 -5.39 0.02 7.67
N SER A 139 -5.12 -0.89 6.73
CA SER A 139 -4.49 -0.55 5.45
C SER A 139 -5.40 0.38 4.64
N MET A 140 -6.69 0.05 4.54
CA MET A 140 -7.65 0.90 3.83
C MET A 140 -7.83 2.27 4.47
N LEU A 141 -7.82 2.36 5.81
CA LEU A 141 -7.86 3.65 6.51
C LEU A 141 -6.60 4.49 6.24
N SER A 142 -5.43 3.85 6.13
CA SER A 142 -4.19 4.53 5.74
C SER A 142 -4.30 5.14 4.33
N ILE A 143 -4.83 4.37 3.37
CA ILE A 143 -5.08 4.84 2.01
C ILE A 143 -6.13 5.95 1.99
N ALA A 144 -7.21 5.79 2.76
CA ALA A 144 -8.33 6.72 2.81
C ALA A 144 -7.94 8.11 3.31
N ALA A 145 -6.86 8.22 4.10
CA ALA A 145 -6.33 9.51 4.53
C ALA A 145 -5.85 10.39 3.36
N HIS A 146 -5.57 9.78 2.20
CA HIS A 146 -5.06 10.45 0.99
C HIS A 146 -6.08 10.52 -0.15
N LEU A 147 -7.29 9.97 0.02
CA LEU A 147 -8.32 9.97 -1.02
C LEU A 147 -9.04 11.32 -1.13
N ASP A 148 -9.46 11.66 -2.34
CA ASP A 148 -10.39 12.74 -2.61
C ASP A 148 -11.77 12.51 -1.96
N ASP A 149 -12.56 13.59 -1.86
CA ASP A 149 -13.91 13.53 -1.26
C ASP A 149 -14.85 12.57 -2.00
N ARG A 150 -14.63 12.32 -3.29
CA ARG A 150 -15.47 11.42 -4.09
C ARG A 150 -15.25 9.98 -3.63
N MET A 151 -14.01 9.54 -3.52
CA MET A 151 -13.64 8.18 -3.11
C MET A 151 -13.78 7.97 -1.62
N LEU A 152 -13.56 9.02 -0.81
CA LEU A 152 -13.83 8.95 0.61
C LEU A 152 -15.33 8.71 0.89
N LYS A 153 -16.24 9.28 0.09
CA LYS A 153 -17.68 8.96 0.17
C LYS A 153 -17.98 7.50 -0.17
N THR A 154 -17.30 6.95 -1.16
CA THR A 154 -17.42 5.52 -1.49
C THR A 154 -16.98 4.64 -0.33
N VAL A 155 -15.82 4.94 0.27
CA VAL A 155 -15.34 4.25 1.48
C VAL A 155 -16.36 4.38 2.61
N ALA A 156 -16.84 5.60 2.88
CA ALA A 156 -17.82 5.87 3.92
C ALA A 156 -19.15 5.11 3.72
N ALA A 157 -19.57 4.87 2.48
CA ALA A 157 -20.76 4.09 2.20
C ALA A 157 -20.56 2.57 2.42
N MET A 158 -19.31 2.09 2.44
CA MET A 158 -18.99 0.66 2.51
C MET A 158 -18.45 0.22 3.87
N VAL A 159 -17.86 1.13 4.64
CA VAL A 159 -17.26 0.81 5.95
C VAL A 159 -18.30 0.87 7.07
N THR A 160 -18.33 -0.17 7.90
CA THR A 160 -19.04 -0.16 9.17
C THR A 160 -18.03 0.11 10.26
N LEU A 161 -17.98 1.35 10.76
CA LEU A 161 -17.11 1.72 11.86
C LEU A 161 -17.77 1.31 13.19
N PRO A 162 -17.02 0.78 14.17
CA PRO A 162 -17.52 0.57 15.53
C PRO A 162 -18.11 1.85 16.13
N GLU A 163 -19.22 1.71 16.86
CA GLU A 163 -19.96 2.84 17.44
C GLU A 163 -19.19 3.53 18.57
N THR A 164 -18.30 2.82 19.26
CA THR A 164 -17.55 3.33 20.42
C THR A 164 -16.20 3.90 20.01
N ASP A 165 -15.89 5.10 20.52
CA ASP A 165 -14.60 5.77 20.32
C ASP A 165 -13.41 5.02 20.95
N GLU A 166 -13.68 4.14 21.92
CA GLU A 166 -12.68 3.44 22.73
C GLU A 166 -11.70 2.60 21.91
N ASP A 167 -12.12 2.05 20.77
CA ASP A 167 -11.27 1.22 19.91
C ASP A 167 -10.23 2.02 19.09
N PHE A 168 -10.37 3.36 19.01
CA PHE A 168 -9.53 4.20 18.15
C PHE A 168 -8.97 5.45 18.82
N VAL A 169 -9.09 5.59 20.15
CA VAL A 169 -8.66 6.79 20.90
C VAL A 169 -7.20 7.16 20.64
N ASP A 170 -6.33 6.15 20.44
CA ASP A 170 -4.90 6.30 20.12
C ASP A 170 -4.53 5.84 18.70
N SER A 171 -5.51 5.64 17.82
CA SER A 171 -5.25 5.17 16.45
C SER A 171 -4.69 6.31 15.59
N PRO A 172 -3.63 6.07 14.78
CA PRO A 172 -3.16 7.04 13.80
C PRO A 172 -4.23 7.39 12.75
N HIS A 173 -5.31 6.61 12.67
CA HIS A 173 -6.42 6.80 11.74
C HIS A 173 -7.57 7.64 12.29
N LYS A 174 -7.49 8.14 13.53
CA LYS A 174 -8.57 8.97 14.12
C LYS A 174 -9.05 10.11 13.21
N PRO A 175 -8.16 10.91 12.57
CA PRO A 175 -8.62 12.01 11.70
C PRO A 175 -9.40 11.54 10.47
N VAL A 176 -9.06 10.38 9.89
CA VAL A 176 -9.79 9.85 8.72
C VAL A 176 -11.11 9.21 9.14
N ILE A 177 -11.15 8.55 10.31
CA ILE A 177 -12.37 7.98 10.89
C ILE A 177 -13.40 9.09 11.17
N GLU A 178 -12.99 10.21 11.78
CA GLU A 178 -13.86 11.36 12.05
C GLU A 178 -14.43 11.97 10.75
N LYS A 179 -13.60 12.10 9.71
CA LYS A 179 -14.05 12.54 8.38
C LYS A 179 -15.10 11.58 7.81
N ILE A 180 -14.85 10.27 7.86
CA ILE A 180 -15.79 9.25 7.37
C ILE A 180 -17.12 9.31 8.12
N ARG A 181 -17.11 9.40 9.46
CA ARG A 181 -18.33 9.52 10.28
C ARG A 181 -19.14 10.77 9.92
N THR A 182 -18.47 11.91 9.76
CA THR A 182 -19.12 13.16 9.35
C THR A 182 -19.83 13.01 8.01
N ILE A 183 -19.26 12.24 7.07
CA ILE A 183 -19.89 11.95 5.77
C ILE A 183 -21.11 11.03 5.95
N GLN A 184 -20.99 9.99 6.78
CA GLN A 184 -22.09 9.06 7.06
C GLN A 184 -23.29 9.77 7.70
N GLU A 185 -23.07 10.62 8.71
CA GLU A 185 -24.13 11.40 9.38
C GLU A 185 -24.85 12.36 8.42
N LYS A 186 -24.10 13.01 7.51
CA LYS A 186 -24.69 13.91 6.50
C LYS A 186 -25.53 13.16 5.46
N SER A 187 -25.17 11.92 5.13
CA SER A 187 -25.94 11.07 4.21
C SER A 187 -27.23 10.52 4.84
N HIS A 188 -27.29 10.33 6.16
CA HIS A 188 -28.51 9.87 6.86
C HIS A 188 -29.55 10.97 7.10
N ARG A 189 -29.19 12.25 6.89
CA ARG A 189 -30.09 13.41 7.06
C ARG A 189 -30.77 13.88 5.76
N LYS A 190 -30.59 13.14 4.65
CA LYS A 190 -31.25 13.39 3.35
C LYS A 190 -32.20 12.25 3.02
#